data_AF-A0A937T9E1-F1
#
_entry.id   AF-A0A937T9E1-F1
#
_cell.length_a   1.000
_cell.length_b   1.000
_cell.length_c   1.000
_cell.angle_alpha   90.00
_cell.angle_beta   90.00
_cell.angle_gamma   90.00
#
_symmetry.space_group_name_H-M   'P 1'
#
loop_
_entity.id
_entity.type
_entity.pdbx_description
1 polymer ?
#
loop_
_entity_poly.entity_id
_entity_poly.type
_entity_poly.pdbx_seq_one_letter_code
_entity_poly.pdbx_strand_id
1 'polypeptide(L)'
;MEDPAARLVKRLISLCFALVALPALAAAPFDDGFASGNAGDYIEGGFPPDQIRIAPLDGVNALFIADTHLRFRTVVVTPKTKYTLSFDGSFTGDVESIEENPRFAVFTQPWQKSRVLPSREIQFLDAAGKPTGRAPVFSMPFREKRSYTDVFYTPPDAVTLRLNIASGDGVTFAMRNLSLETTTDEDAINVNPTFQLGPFNYSGWKNISAGGKIIEMGGKTVFDTKYGSRGTTFPLPGPGTYALSAKATGNGYNSCIKVDVFDAEGKKLMTAVLRRYDQTNYFVPPKEAVSASFLVYSCMLEEVRLVRVGDENAIDTFLKK
;
A
#
# COMPACT_ATOMS: atom_id res chain seq x y z
N MET A 1 -31.60 45.66 -12.45
CA MET A 1 -31.47 46.11 -11.05
C MET A 1 -31.40 44.83 -10.21
N GLU A 2 -30.19 44.35 -9.90
CA GLU A 2 -30.01 43.08 -9.18
C GLU A 2 -30.29 43.25 -7.68
N ASP A 3 -30.99 42.27 -7.11
CA ASP A 3 -31.37 42.19 -5.71
C ASP A 3 -30.15 42.15 -4.77
N PRO A 4 -30.05 43.06 -3.77
CA PRO A 4 -28.95 43.08 -2.81
C PRO A 4 -28.83 41.77 -1.98
N ALA A 5 -29.90 41.01 -1.80
CA ALA A 5 -29.85 39.70 -1.12
C ALA A 5 -29.13 38.64 -1.97
N ALA A 6 -29.28 38.67 -3.30
CA ALA A 6 -28.61 37.76 -4.21
C ALA A 6 -27.09 38.02 -4.30
N ARG A 7 -26.64 39.25 -4.06
CA ARG A 7 -25.20 39.57 -3.94
C ARG A 7 -24.58 39.05 -2.64
N LEU A 8 -25.33 39.03 -1.55
CA LEU A 8 -24.84 38.51 -0.27
C LEU A 8 -24.65 36.99 -0.33
N VAL A 9 -25.61 36.26 -0.93
CA VAL A 9 -25.52 34.80 -1.11
C VAL A 9 -24.41 34.41 -2.08
N LYS A 10 -24.22 35.13 -3.19
CA LYS A 10 -23.07 34.89 -4.10
C LYS A 10 -21.72 35.20 -3.45
N ARG A 11 -21.64 36.20 -2.56
CA ARG A 11 -20.43 36.49 -1.78
C ARG A 11 -20.18 35.48 -0.66
N LEU A 12 -21.23 34.95 -0.01
CA LEU A 12 -21.11 33.87 0.98
C LEU A 12 -20.75 32.52 0.35
N ILE A 13 -21.29 32.19 -0.83
CA ILE A 13 -20.91 30.98 -1.58
C ILE A 13 -19.47 31.10 -2.13
N SER A 14 -19.02 32.30 -2.47
CA SER A 14 -17.61 32.54 -2.85
C SER A 14 -16.66 32.57 -1.64
N LEU A 15 -17.16 32.78 -0.42
CA LEU A 15 -16.36 32.74 0.81
C LEU A 15 -16.25 31.32 1.41
N CYS A 16 -17.15 30.40 1.08
CA CYS A 16 -17.07 28.99 1.47
C CYS A 16 -16.19 28.14 0.54
N PHE A 17 -15.72 28.68 -0.59
CA PHE A 17 -14.76 28.01 -1.50
C PHE A 17 -13.31 28.52 -1.35
N ALA A 18 -13.05 29.42 -0.41
CA ALA A 18 -11.72 29.96 -0.11
C ALA A 18 -11.08 29.30 1.14
N LEU A 19 -11.31 28.00 1.33
CA LEU A 19 -10.64 27.18 2.36
C LEU A 19 -10.10 25.85 1.80
N VAL A 20 -9.99 25.74 0.47
CA VAL A 20 -9.30 24.65 -0.21
C VAL A 20 -8.06 25.24 -0.87
N ALA A 21 -6.90 24.66 -0.58
CA ALA A 21 -5.54 25.08 -0.94
C ALA A 21 -4.87 26.12 -0.02
N LEU A 22 -4.57 25.69 1.21
CA LEU A 22 -3.24 26.00 1.73
C LEU A 22 -2.25 25.06 1.00
N PRO A 23 -1.31 25.58 0.19
CA PRO A 23 -0.22 24.78 -0.33
C PRO A 23 0.70 24.41 0.84
N ALA A 24 1.16 23.15 0.83
CA ALA A 24 2.41 22.67 1.42
C ALA A 24 3.12 23.61 2.42
N LEU A 25 2.87 23.44 3.71
CA LEU A 25 3.67 24.04 4.77
C LEU A 25 3.69 23.13 6.00
N ALA A 26 4.37 21.98 5.81
CA ALA A 26 5.26 21.30 6.74
C ALA A 26 5.34 19.80 6.36
N ALA A 27 6.46 19.43 5.76
CA ALA A 27 6.97 18.05 5.65
C ALA A 27 7.35 17.55 7.04
N ALA A 28 6.34 17.27 7.86
CA ALA A 28 6.47 16.52 9.10
C ALA A 28 5.14 15.77 9.34
N PRO A 29 5.19 14.47 9.65
CA PRO A 29 6.40 13.73 10.00
C PRO A 29 7.21 13.11 8.84
N PHE A 30 6.84 13.33 7.58
CA PHE A 30 7.46 12.66 6.43
C PHE A 30 8.31 13.63 5.60
N ASP A 31 9.34 13.10 4.93
CA ASP A 31 10.18 13.74 3.89
C ASP A 31 11.29 14.70 4.34
N ASP A 32 11.47 14.97 5.63
CA ASP A 32 12.54 15.87 6.12
C ASP A 32 13.78 15.14 6.67
N GLY A 33 13.78 13.80 6.64
CA GLY A 33 14.89 12.99 7.14
C GLY A 33 15.21 13.19 8.62
N PHE A 34 14.22 13.55 9.44
CA PHE A 34 14.40 13.86 10.87
C PHE A 34 15.32 15.08 11.11
N ALA A 35 15.23 16.09 10.24
CA ALA A 35 16.10 17.27 10.29
C ALA A 35 16.02 18.08 11.59
N SER A 36 14.87 18.07 12.30
CA SER A 36 14.73 18.86 13.53
C SER A 36 15.55 18.33 14.70
N GLY A 37 15.92 17.04 14.66
CA GLY A 37 16.59 16.35 15.78
C GLY A 37 15.70 16.13 17.01
N ASN A 38 14.44 16.62 16.99
CA ASN A 38 13.50 16.51 18.10
C ASN A 38 12.37 15.55 17.77
N ALA A 39 12.32 14.41 18.47
CA ALA A 39 11.31 13.37 18.25
C ALA A 39 9.85 13.87 18.42
N GLY A 40 9.63 14.90 19.24
CA GLY A 40 8.29 15.47 19.49
C GLY A 40 7.67 16.17 18.28
N ASP A 41 8.48 16.53 17.29
CA ASP A 41 8.01 17.13 16.04
C ASP A 41 7.38 16.07 15.12
N TYR A 42 7.75 14.80 15.30
CA TYR A 42 7.31 13.70 14.44
C TYR A 42 6.24 12.82 15.07
N ILE A 43 6.22 12.70 16.41
CA ILE A 43 5.47 11.67 17.14
C ILE A 43 4.32 12.29 17.92
N GLU A 44 3.19 11.58 17.98
CA GLU A 44 2.03 11.90 18.82
C GLU A 44 2.15 11.29 20.22
N GLY A 45 1.78 12.09 21.22
CA GLY A 45 1.76 11.68 22.62
C GLY A 45 3.11 11.86 23.31
N GLY A 46 3.13 11.62 24.62
CA GLY A 46 4.37 11.54 25.38
C GLY A 46 5.05 10.20 25.15
N PHE A 47 6.38 10.20 25.17
CA PHE A 47 7.20 9.00 25.10
C PHE A 47 8.33 9.10 26.13
N PRO A 48 8.76 7.97 26.72
CA PRO A 48 9.94 7.96 27.58
C PRO A 48 11.18 8.42 26.77
N PRO A 49 11.95 9.42 27.24
CA PRO A 49 13.11 9.95 26.52
C PRO A 49 14.22 8.92 26.27
N ASP A 50 14.25 7.84 27.04
CA ASP A 50 15.18 6.72 26.92
C ASP A 50 14.77 5.72 25.83
N GLN A 51 13.50 5.70 25.42
CA GLN A 51 12.96 4.78 24.42
C GLN A 51 12.98 5.34 23.00
N ILE A 52 12.98 6.66 22.86
CA ILE A 52 12.93 7.33 21.55
C ILE A 52 13.95 8.45 21.49
N ARG A 53 14.83 8.40 20.49
CA ARG A 53 15.80 9.48 20.23
C ARG A 53 16.08 9.63 18.74
N ILE A 54 16.41 10.84 18.32
CA ILE A 54 16.99 11.09 17.00
C ILE A 54 18.49 11.28 17.17
N ALA A 55 19.29 10.57 16.37
CA ALA A 55 20.74 10.71 16.37
C ALA A 55 21.32 10.35 15.00
N PRO A 56 22.57 10.78 14.70
CA PRO A 56 23.24 10.40 13.47
C PRO A 56 23.47 8.88 13.36
N LEU A 57 23.22 8.33 12.18
CA LEU A 57 23.55 6.97 11.74
C LEU A 57 24.10 7.06 10.32
N ASP A 58 25.38 6.69 10.12
CA ASP A 58 26.11 6.85 8.86
C ASP A 58 26.06 8.27 8.27
N GLY A 59 26.13 9.29 9.14
CA GLY A 59 26.16 10.70 8.73
C GLY A 59 24.80 11.32 8.40
N VAL A 60 23.68 10.61 8.58
CA VAL A 60 22.31 11.15 8.46
C VAL A 60 21.53 10.94 9.74
N ASN A 61 20.55 11.80 10.03
CA ASN A 61 19.69 11.62 11.20
C ASN A 61 18.82 10.36 11.05
N ALA A 62 18.71 9.61 12.14
CA ALA A 62 17.85 8.43 12.25
C ALA A 62 17.06 8.47 13.55
N LEU A 63 15.81 8.01 13.50
CA LEU A 63 14.97 7.78 14.66
C LEU A 63 15.28 6.38 15.23
N PHE A 64 15.68 6.33 16.49
CA PHE A 64 15.89 5.10 17.25
C PHE A 64 14.71 4.87 18.20
N ILE A 65 14.20 3.64 18.22
CA ILE A 65 12.97 3.25 18.90
C ILE A 65 13.27 1.96 19.66
N ALA A 66 13.14 1.96 20.98
CA ALA A 66 13.44 0.81 21.83
C ALA A 66 12.29 0.49 22.77
N ASP A 67 11.95 -0.80 22.88
CA ASP A 67 10.92 -1.36 23.77
C ASP A 67 9.60 -0.57 23.82
N THR A 68 9.16 -0.05 22.67
CA THR A 68 8.01 0.86 22.64
C THR A 68 7.21 0.82 21.35
N HIS A 69 6.04 1.46 21.42
CA HIS A 69 5.16 1.73 20.31
C HIS A 69 5.08 3.24 20.11
N LEU A 70 5.43 3.70 18.91
CA LEU A 70 5.28 5.10 18.54
C LEU A 70 4.16 5.25 17.52
N ARG A 71 3.52 6.42 17.57
CA ARG A 71 2.53 6.86 16.59
C ARG A 71 3.06 8.13 15.97
N PHE A 72 3.29 8.13 14.66
CA PHE A 72 3.62 9.36 13.96
C PHE A 72 2.42 10.31 13.96
N ARG A 73 2.69 11.61 13.86
CA ARG A 73 1.67 12.61 13.54
C ARG A 73 0.99 12.25 12.22
N THR A 74 -0.27 12.62 12.10
CA THR A 74 -1.04 12.33 10.88
C THR A 74 -0.58 13.20 9.71
N VAL A 75 -0.61 12.64 8.51
CA VAL A 75 -0.45 13.38 7.25
C VAL A 75 -1.75 13.36 6.46
N VAL A 76 -2.02 14.41 5.69
CA VAL A 76 -3.17 14.46 4.79
C VAL A 76 -2.94 13.51 3.62
N VAL A 77 -3.98 12.75 3.25
CA VAL A 77 -3.97 11.90 2.05
C VAL A 77 -5.26 12.09 1.27
N THR A 78 -5.20 11.81 -0.03
CA THR A 78 -6.37 11.83 -0.91
C THR A 78 -7.03 10.45 -0.96
N PRO A 79 -8.36 10.34 -0.83
CA PRO A 79 -9.07 9.06 -0.98
C PRO A 79 -8.82 8.38 -2.34
N LYS A 80 -8.90 7.04 -2.37
CA LYS A 80 -8.74 6.21 -3.59
C LYS A 80 -7.48 6.49 -4.42
N THR A 81 -6.44 7.03 -3.78
CA THR A 81 -5.20 7.43 -4.45
C THR A 81 -4.10 6.44 -4.10
N LYS A 82 -3.23 6.13 -5.08
CA LYS A 82 -2.10 5.23 -4.91
C LYS A 82 -0.93 6.00 -4.29
N TYR A 83 -0.40 5.51 -3.18
CA TYR A 83 0.75 6.08 -2.48
C TYR A 83 1.85 5.05 -2.28
N THR A 84 3.08 5.55 -2.21
CA THR A 84 4.29 4.84 -1.84
C THR A 84 4.81 5.41 -0.53
N LEU A 85 4.81 4.61 0.54
CA LEU A 85 5.52 4.90 1.78
C LEU A 85 6.87 4.19 1.75
N SER A 86 7.97 4.90 2.03
CA SER A 86 9.28 4.26 2.12
C SER A 86 10.13 4.77 3.27
N PHE A 87 11.03 3.93 3.76
CA PHE A 87 12.07 4.29 4.72
C PHE A 87 13.16 3.23 4.72
N ASP A 88 14.35 3.58 5.17
CA ASP A 88 15.37 2.60 5.52
C ASP A 88 15.26 2.22 6.99
N GLY A 89 15.43 0.95 7.31
CA GLY A 89 15.50 0.51 8.68
C GLY A 89 16.40 -0.70 8.91
N SER A 90 16.73 -0.91 10.17
CA SER A 90 17.51 -2.03 10.71
C SER A 90 17.22 -2.15 12.20
N PHE A 91 17.47 -3.29 12.81
CA PHE A 91 17.35 -3.42 14.26
C PHE A 91 18.58 -4.05 14.91
N THR A 92 18.70 -3.84 16.21
CA THR A 92 19.68 -4.50 17.08
C THR A 92 18.99 -5.05 18.32
N GLY A 93 19.47 -6.17 18.86
CA GLY A 93 18.88 -6.82 20.03
C GLY A 93 19.10 -8.33 19.99
N ASP A 94 18.72 -9.03 21.06
CA ASP A 94 18.85 -10.48 21.20
C ASP A 94 17.61 -11.21 20.65
N VAL A 95 17.32 -11.00 19.36
CA VAL A 95 16.21 -11.62 18.65
C VAL A 95 16.69 -12.11 17.29
N GLU A 96 16.30 -13.33 16.92
CA GLU A 96 16.59 -13.90 15.60
C GLU A 96 16.05 -13.02 14.47
N SER A 97 16.85 -12.93 13.42
CA SER A 97 16.55 -12.20 12.19
C SER A 97 16.35 -13.16 11.02
N ILE A 98 15.86 -12.66 9.88
CA ILE A 98 15.73 -13.46 8.66
C ILE A 98 17.08 -13.87 8.07
N GLU A 99 18.13 -13.06 8.30
CA GLU A 99 19.50 -13.36 7.91
C GLU A 99 20.05 -14.59 8.68
N GLU A 100 19.67 -14.75 9.95
CA GLU A 100 20.06 -15.89 10.80
C GLU A 100 19.13 -17.10 10.62
N ASN A 101 17.83 -16.85 10.46
CA ASN A 101 16.79 -17.87 10.36
C ASN A 101 15.81 -17.55 9.22
N PRO A 102 16.01 -18.10 8.00
CA PRO A 102 15.16 -17.81 6.84
C PRO A 102 13.67 -18.13 7.02
N ARG A 103 13.28 -18.89 8.05
CA ARG A 103 11.86 -19.13 8.37
C ARG A 103 11.13 -17.85 8.79
N PHE A 104 11.85 -16.82 9.23
CA PHE A 104 11.30 -15.51 9.56
C PHE A 104 10.76 -14.75 8.34
N ALA A 105 11.02 -15.24 7.12
CA ALA A 105 10.40 -14.73 5.90
C ALA A 105 8.86 -14.66 5.98
N VAL A 106 8.21 -15.54 6.75
CA VAL A 106 6.76 -15.50 6.95
C VAL A 106 6.29 -14.16 7.54
N PHE A 107 7.09 -13.52 8.39
CA PHE A 107 6.75 -12.25 9.04
C PHE A 107 6.78 -11.03 8.10
N THR A 108 7.30 -11.22 6.88
CA THR A 108 7.23 -10.20 5.81
C THR A 108 5.88 -10.19 5.10
N GLN A 109 5.04 -11.21 5.32
CA GLN A 109 3.70 -11.29 4.72
C GLN A 109 2.71 -10.36 5.45
N PRO A 110 1.64 -9.90 4.74
CA PRO A 110 0.63 -9.04 5.32
C PRO A 110 -0.02 -9.62 6.59
N TRP A 111 -0.16 -8.78 7.61
CA TRP A 111 -0.73 -9.09 8.94
C TRP A 111 0.00 -10.18 9.73
N GLN A 112 1.22 -10.54 9.34
CA GLN A 112 2.09 -11.36 10.18
C GLN A 112 2.89 -10.46 11.12
N LYS A 113 2.63 -10.60 12.42
CA LYS A 113 3.29 -9.84 13.48
C LYS A 113 3.99 -10.79 14.46
N SER A 114 5.18 -10.40 14.90
CA SER A 114 5.81 -10.95 16.09
C SER A 114 5.86 -9.89 17.19
N ARG A 115 5.79 -10.31 18.45
CA ARG A 115 5.97 -9.40 19.60
C ARG A 115 7.43 -8.95 19.75
N VAL A 116 8.37 -9.77 19.30
CA VAL A 116 9.81 -9.54 19.47
C VAL A 116 10.47 -8.91 18.24
N LEU A 117 9.76 -8.79 17.11
CA LEU A 117 10.29 -8.14 15.92
C LEU A 117 9.73 -6.72 15.79
N PRO A 118 10.50 -5.80 15.20
CA PRO A 118 9.95 -4.52 14.83
C PRO A 118 8.79 -4.71 13.85
N SER A 119 7.80 -3.83 13.91
CA SER A 119 6.64 -3.86 13.01
C SER A 119 6.18 -2.46 12.64
N ARG A 120 5.55 -2.37 11.47
CA ARG A 120 4.92 -1.15 10.97
C ARG A 120 3.45 -1.40 10.65
N GLU A 121 2.64 -0.40 10.90
CA GLU A 121 1.22 -0.38 10.59
C GLU A 121 0.85 0.94 9.94
N ILE A 122 0.12 0.89 8.82
CA ILE A 122 -0.39 2.07 8.13
C ILE A 122 -1.88 2.21 8.47
N GLN A 123 -2.21 3.15 9.33
CA GLN A 123 -3.58 3.42 9.76
C GLN A 123 -4.16 4.57 8.95
N PHE A 124 -5.36 4.38 8.37
CA PHE A 124 -6.09 5.43 7.69
C PHE A 124 -7.20 5.96 8.59
N LEU A 125 -7.42 7.27 8.58
CA LEU A 125 -8.45 7.92 9.38
C LEU A 125 -9.39 8.73 8.48
N ASP A 126 -10.69 8.67 8.79
CA ASP A 126 -11.74 9.47 8.15
C ASP A 126 -11.72 10.94 8.65
N ALA A 127 -12.64 11.76 8.13
CA ALA A 127 -12.77 13.17 8.51
C ALA A 127 -13.18 13.39 9.98
N ALA A 128 -13.71 12.37 10.65
CA ALA A 128 -14.01 12.38 12.08
C ALA A 128 -12.83 11.88 12.94
N GLY A 129 -11.69 11.53 12.33
CA GLY A 129 -10.53 10.97 12.99
C GLY A 129 -10.70 9.50 13.40
N LYS A 130 -11.68 8.79 12.84
CA LYS A 130 -11.91 7.37 13.12
C LYS A 130 -11.14 6.48 12.14
N PRO A 131 -10.62 5.33 12.60
CA PRO A 131 -9.99 4.36 11.70
C PRO A 131 -10.94 3.89 10.59
N THR A 132 -10.44 3.85 9.36
CA THR A 132 -11.17 3.32 8.21
C THR A 132 -10.30 2.37 7.38
N GLY A 133 -10.96 1.48 6.63
CA GLY A 133 -10.32 0.37 5.93
C GLY A 133 -9.64 -0.62 6.87
N ARG A 134 -8.82 -1.50 6.29
CA ARG A 134 -7.98 -2.42 7.07
C ARG A 134 -6.53 -1.96 6.98
N ALA A 135 -5.97 -1.58 8.13
CA ALA A 135 -4.57 -1.18 8.23
C ALA A 135 -3.66 -2.36 7.83
N PRO A 136 -2.81 -2.23 6.81
CA PRO A 136 -1.78 -3.24 6.55
C PRO A 136 -0.74 -3.18 7.67
N VAL A 137 -0.34 -4.36 8.13
CA VAL A 137 0.65 -4.54 9.20
C VAL A 137 1.72 -5.49 8.69
N PHE A 138 2.98 -5.13 8.89
CA PHE A 138 4.12 -5.96 8.49
C PHE A 138 5.17 -5.97 9.61
N SER A 139 5.77 -7.12 9.88
CA SER A 139 7.01 -7.13 10.67
C SER A 139 8.19 -6.73 9.79
N MET A 140 9.28 -6.36 10.44
CA MET A 140 10.52 -5.91 9.82
C MET A 140 11.67 -6.81 10.31
N PRO A 141 11.75 -8.07 9.81
CA PRO A 141 12.63 -9.10 10.36
C PRO A 141 14.09 -9.00 9.92
N PHE A 142 14.52 -7.88 9.37
CA PHE A 142 15.89 -7.70 8.83
C PHE A 142 16.75 -6.98 9.85
N ARG A 143 17.83 -7.64 10.27
CA ARG A 143 18.84 -7.00 11.13
C ARG A 143 19.70 -6.04 10.33
N GLU A 144 20.02 -6.41 9.09
CA GLU A 144 20.78 -5.56 8.19
C GLU A 144 19.94 -4.37 7.69
N LYS A 145 20.62 -3.29 7.29
CA LYS A 145 19.96 -2.14 6.69
C LYS A 145 19.16 -2.58 5.46
N ARG A 146 17.87 -2.26 5.46
CA ARG A 146 16.97 -2.52 4.34
C ARG A 146 16.06 -1.33 4.06
N SER A 147 15.78 -1.09 2.78
CA SER A 147 14.70 -0.19 2.37
C SER A 147 13.37 -0.94 2.42
N TYR A 148 12.45 -0.43 3.21
CA TYR A 148 11.06 -0.86 3.27
C TYR A 148 10.24 0.05 2.37
N THR A 149 9.37 -0.56 1.55
CA THR A 149 8.49 0.15 0.63
C THR A 149 7.11 -0.48 0.70
N ASP A 150 6.09 0.33 1.00
CA ASP A 150 4.69 -0.09 0.96
C ASP A 150 3.97 0.72 -0.09
N VAL A 151 3.47 0.04 -1.14
CA VAL A 151 2.60 0.65 -2.14
C VAL A 151 1.16 0.23 -1.87
N PHE A 152 0.25 1.20 -1.79
CA PHE A 152 -1.14 0.96 -1.41
C PHE A 152 -2.09 1.99 -1.99
N TYR A 153 -3.37 1.65 -2.01
CA TYR A 153 -4.45 2.61 -2.21
C TYR A 153 -5.03 3.05 -0.86
N THR A 154 -5.35 4.32 -0.72
CA THR A 154 -6.14 4.84 0.40
C THR A 154 -7.60 4.37 0.31
N PRO A 155 -8.26 4.11 1.45
CA PRO A 155 -9.71 3.86 1.50
C PRO A 155 -10.54 5.02 0.91
N PRO A 156 -11.80 4.77 0.50
CA PRO A 156 -12.69 5.77 -0.11
C PRO A 156 -13.00 7.02 0.72
N ASP A 157 -12.85 6.94 2.03
CA ASP A 157 -13.21 7.94 3.04
C ASP A 157 -11.99 8.43 3.84
N ALA A 158 -10.79 7.91 3.55
CA ALA A 158 -9.57 8.28 4.25
C ALA A 158 -9.09 9.67 3.84
N VAL A 159 -8.97 10.58 4.82
CA VAL A 159 -8.45 11.94 4.63
C VAL A 159 -7.10 12.16 5.30
N THR A 160 -6.74 11.29 6.26
CA THR A 160 -5.40 11.27 6.84
C THR A 160 -4.85 9.87 6.99
N LEU A 161 -3.53 9.78 7.03
CA LEU A 161 -2.76 8.56 7.28
C LEU A 161 -1.89 8.75 8.52
N ARG A 162 -1.69 7.66 9.26
CA ARG A 162 -0.80 7.56 10.40
C ARG A 162 0.08 6.32 10.27
N LEU A 163 1.39 6.51 10.42
CA LEU A 163 2.33 5.40 10.56
C LEU A 163 2.48 5.06 12.05
N ASN A 164 2.33 3.79 12.40
CA ASN A 164 2.63 3.29 13.74
C ASN A 164 3.82 2.34 13.63
N ILE A 165 4.82 2.51 14.49
CA ILE A 165 5.99 1.61 14.56
C ILE A 165 6.06 0.99 15.96
N ALA A 166 6.35 -0.29 16.02
CA ALA A 166 6.77 -0.98 17.23
C ALA A 166 8.22 -1.46 17.05
N SER A 167 9.08 -1.32 18.04
CA SER A 167 10.43 -1.89 18.00
C SER A 167 10.45 -3.40 18.26
N GLY A 168 9.51 -3.90 19.06
CA GLY A 168 9.54 -5.25 19.62
C GLY A 168 10.30 -5.30 20.95
N ASP A 169 10.01 -6.32 21.75
CA ASP A 169 10.63 -6.53 23.06
C ASP A 169 12.12 -6.88 22.96
N GLY A 170 12.97 -6.17 23.71
CA GLY A 170 14.43 -6.35 23.74
C GLY A 170 15.14 -5.83 22.50
N VAL A 171 14.47 -5.02 21.67
CA VAL A 171 14.95 -4.59 20.36
C VAL A 171 14.96 -3.08 20.25
N THR A 172 16.04 -2.55 19.67
CA THR A 172 16.12 -1.17 19.17
C THR A 172 16.02 -1.18 17.65
N PHE A 173 14.99 -0.53 17.11
CA PHE A 173 14.82 -0.30 15.68
C PHE A 173 15.32 1.10 15.31
N ALA A 174 16.17 1.19 14.28
CA ALA A 174 16.62 2.44 13.70
C ALA A 174 15.91 2.67 12.36
N MET A 175 15.43 3.89 12.13
CA MET A 175 14.70 4.28 10.93
C MET A 175 15.22 5.60 10.38
N ARG A 176 15.35 5.73 9.06
CA ARG A 176 15.75 6.98 8.37
C ARG A 176 15.08 7.11 7.00
N ASN A 177 15.18 8.28 6.40
CA ASN A 177 14.67 8.56 5.04
C ASN A 177 13.18 8.21 4.89
N LEU A 178 12.37 8.55 5.88
CA LEU A 178 10.93 8.31 5.84
C LEU A 178 10.28 9.25 4.84
N SER A 179 9.59 8.69 3.85
CA SER A 179 8.90 9.44 2.81
C SER A 179 7.52 8.87 2.49
N LEU A 180 6.62 9.75 2.05
CA LEU A 180 5.32 9.38 1.50
C LEU A 180 5.03 10.19 0.24
N GLU A 181 4.90 9.50 -0.87
CA GLU A 181 4.68 10.13 -2.18
C GLU A 181 3.48 9.48 -2.88
N THR A 182 2.80 10.23 -3.74
CA THR A 182 1.86 9.63 -4.69
C THR A 182 2.64 8.74 -5.65
N THR A 183 2.18 7.51 -5.84
CA THR A 183 2.89 6.56 -6.71
C THR A 183 2.82 7.00 -8.18
N THR A 184 3.94 6.92 -8.88
CA THR A 184 3.99 7.11 -10.33
C THR A 184 3.08 6.12 -11.05
N ASP A 185 2.47 6.54 -12.16
CA ASP A 185 1.68 5.62 -12.97
C ASP A 185 2.56 4.48 -13.49
N GLU A 186 2.09 3.24 -13.31
CA GLU A 186 2.77 2.02 -13.72
C GLU A 186 2.11 1.42 -14.99
N ASP A 187 1.24 2.18 -15.65
CA ASP A 187 0.32 1.72 -16.70
C ASP A 187 -0.52 0.53 -16.22
N ALA A 188 -0.87 0.51 -14.93
CA ALA A 188 -1.70 -0.51 -14.30
C ALA A 188 -2.42 0.05 -13.07
N ILE A 189 -3.70 -0.32 -12.95
CA ILE A 189 -4.55 0.07 -11.83
C ILE A 189 -4.14 -0.69 -10.57
N ASN A 190 -3.79 -1.98 -10.69
CA ASN A 190 -3.36 -2.75 -9.54
C ASN A 190 -1.98 -2.29 -9.04
N VAL A 191 -1.67 -2.68 -7.81
CA VAL A 191 -0.39 -2.39 -7.15
C VAL A 191 0.65 -3.44 -7.53
N ASN A 192 1.89 -3.00 -7.74
CA ASN A 192 3.07 -3.86 -7.94
C ASN A 192 2.86 -4.92 -9.04
N PRO A 193 2.45 -4.51 -10.26
CA PRO A 193 2.05 -5.42 -11.34
C PRO A 193 3.19 -6.34 -11.81
N THR A 194 4.45 -5.94 -11.64
CA THR A 194 5.65 -6.63 -12.13
C THR A 194 6.55 -7.16 -11.02
N PHE A 195 6.13 -7.03 -9.76
CA PHE A 195 6.91 -7.45 -8.58
C PHE A 195 8.30 -6.78 -8.47
N GLN A 196 8.52 -5.62 -9.11
CA GLN A 196 9.82 -4.92 -9.13
C GLN A 196 10.28 -4.42 -7.76
N LEU A 197 9.38 -4.33 -6.78
CA LEU A 197 9.73 -4.02 -5.39
C LEU A 197 10.56 -5.13 -4.70
N GLY A 198 10.76 -6.25 -5.39
CA GLY A 198 11.69 -7.30 -5.00
C GLY A 198 11.11 -8.33 -4.02
N PRO A 199 11.95 -9.30 -3.60
CA PRO A 199 11.56 -10.35 -2.68
C PRO A 199 11.07 -9.76 -1.35
N PHE A 200 10.12 -10.46 -0.73
CA PHE A 200 9.50 -10.08 0.55
C PHE A 200 8.60 -8.83 0.51
N ASN A 201 8.43 -8.18 -0.64
CA ASN A 201 7.50 -7.06 -0.78
C ASN A 201 6.14 -7.50 -1.32
N TYR A 202 5.16 -7.66 -0.43
CA TYR A 202 3.80 -8.11 -0.76
C TYR A 202 2.82 -6.95 -1.00
N SER A 203 3.31 -5.75 -1.33
CA SER A 203 2.45 -4.62 -1.70
C SER A 203 1.43 -5.05 -2.76
N GLY A 204 0.16 -4.72 -2.55
CA GLY A 204 -0.93 -5.16 -3.42
C GLY A 204 -1.53 -6.54 -3.10
N TRP A 205 -1.04 -7.24 -2.08
CA TRP A 205 -1.50 -8.58 -1.70
C TRP A 205 -1.93 -8.64 -0.23
N LYS A 206 -2.89 -9.54 0.06
CA LYS A 206 -3.52 -9.63 1.38
C LYS A 206 -3.51 -11.05 1.97
N ASN A 207 -3.99 -12.04 1.23
CA ASN A 207 -3.99 -13.41 1.74
C ASN A 207 -3.02 -14.21 0.90
N ILE A 208 -1.88 -14.57 1.48
CA ILE A 208 -0.87 -15.41 0.82
C ILE A 208 -1.13 -16.85 1.26
N SER A 209 -1.33 -17.76 0.31
CA SER A 209 -1.49 -19.18 0.68
C SER A 209 -0.23 -19.73 1.34
N ALA A 210 -0.38 -20.79 2.13
CA ALA A 210 0.75 -21.52 2.70
C ALA A 210 1.80 -21.87 1.63
N GLY A 211 3.06 -21.50 1.90
CA GLY A 211 4.19 -21.67 0.99
C GLY A 211 4.26 -20.67 -0.17
N GLY A 212 3.28 -19.76 -0.30
CA GLY A 212 3.30 -18.68 -1.28
C GLY A 212 4.36 -17.65 -0.93
N LYS A 213 5.12 -17.21 -1.93
CA LYS A 213 6.27 -16.32 -1.72
C LYS A 213 6.68 -15.58 -2.98
N ILE A 214 7.15 -14.35 -2.78
CA ILE A 214 7.81 -13.56 -3.83
C ILE A 214 9.30 -13.86 -3.77
N ILE A 215 9.86 -14.37 -4.86
CA ILE A 215 11.23 -14.89 -4.95
C ILE A 215 11.96 -14.34 -6.17
N GLU A 216 13.28 -14.37 -6.13
CA GLU A 216 14.10 -14.22 -7.34
C GLU A 216 14.16 -15.54 -8.11
N MET A 217 13.92 -15.50 -9.42
CA MET A 217 14.06 -16.62 -10.31
C MET A 217 14.54 -16.12 -11.68
N GLY A 218 15.74 -16.55 -12.09
CA GLY A 218 16.30 -16.16 -13.39
C GLY A 218 16.55 -14.66 -13.56
N GLY A 219 16.91 -13.96 -12.47
CA GLY A 219 17.14 -12.51 -12.48
C GLY A 219 15.87 -11.66 -12.52
N LYS A 220 14.71 -12.25 -12.24
CA LYS A 220 13.43 -11.58 -12.12
C LYS A 220 12.77 -11.91 -10.78
N THR A 221 12.04 -10.94 -10.25
CA THR A 221 11.11 -11.18 -9.15
C THR A 221 9.85 -11.88 -9.66
N VAL A 222 9.48 -12.99 -9.04
CA VAL A 222 8.31 -13.80 -9.39
C VAL A 222 7.51 -14.13 -8.15
N PHE A 223 6.19 -14.00 -8.21
CA PHE A 223 5.30 -14.42 -7.14
C PHE A 223 4.77 -15.84 -7.37
N ASP A 224 5.25 -16.79 -6.56
CA ASP A 224 4.67 -18.14 -6.47
C ASP A 224 3.41 -18.08 -5.59
N THR A 225 2.24 -18.15 -6.22
CA THR A 225 0.96 -17.98 -5.53
C THR A 225 0.46 -19.25 -4.85
N LYS A 226 1.19 -20.38 -4.98
CA LYS A 226 0.78 -21.73 -4.54
C LYS A 226 -0.72 -21.98 -4.74
N TYR A 227 -1.43 -22.44 -3.70
CA TYR A 227 -2.82 -22.87 -3.83
C TYR A 227 -3.86 -21.74 -3.86
N GLY A 228 -3.44 -20.47 -3.75
CA GLY A 228 -4.40 -19.36 -3.81
C GLY A 228 -3.95 -18.13 -3.05
N SER A 229 -3.56 -17.09 -3.77
CA SER A 229 -3.22 -15.80 -3.16
C SER A 229 -4.18 -14.71 -3.62
N ARG A 230 -4.58 -13.83 -2.69
CA ARG A 230 -5.56 -12.75 -2.93
C ARG A 230 -4.90 -11.38 -2.85
N GLY A 231 -5.20 -10.54 -3.83
CA GLY A 231 -4.80 -9.13 -3.87
C GLY A 231 -5.51 -8.27 -2.83
N THR A 232 -4.95 -7.12 -2.50
CA THR A 232 -5.71 -6.02 -1.90
C THR A 232 -6.76 -5.53 -2.89
N THR A 233 -7.80 -4.87 -2.37
CA THR A 233 -8.79 -4.22 -3.22
C THR A 233 -8.21 -2.91 -3.75
N PHE A 234 -8.40 -2.63 -5.02
CA PHE A 234 -8.01 -1.37 -5.67
C PHE A 234 -9.22 -0.73 -6.36
N PRO A 235 -9.30 0.61 -6.41
CA PRO A 235 -10.44 1.32 -6.99
C PRO A 235 -10.46 1.17 -8.50
N LEU A 236 -11.66 1.04 -9.08
CA LEU A 236 -11.86 1.18 -10.52
C LEU A 236 -12.04 2.68 -10.84
N PRO A 237 -11.28 3.25 -11.79
CA PRO A 237 -11.33 4.70 -12.08
C PRO A 237 -12.66 5.16 -12.69
N GLY A 238 -13.47 4.23 -13.21
CA GLY A 238 -14.80 4.53 -13.73
C GLY A 238 -15.39 3.38 -14.55
N PRO A 239 -16.62 3.53 -15.08
CA PRO A 239 -17.21 2.54 -16.00
C PRO A 239 -16.36 2.44 -17.28
N GLY A 240 -16.42 1.31 -17.98
CA GLY A 240 -15.75 1.13 -19.25
C GLY A 240 -15.22 -0.29 -19.50
N THR A 241 -14.41 -0.41 -20.55
CA THR A 241 -13.73 -1.66 -20.91
C THR A 241 -12.38 -1.76 -20.19
N TYR A 242 -12.11 -2.94 -19.65
CA TYR A 242 -10.89 -3.27 -18.94
C TYR A 242 -10.16 -4.41 -19.64
N ALA A 243 -8.83 -4.34 -19.61
CA ALA A 243 -7.92 -5.35 -20.12
C ALA A 243 -7.19 -6.02 -18.95
N LEU A 244 -7.32 -7.34 -18.84
CA LEU A 244 -6.56 -8.20 -17.94
C LEU A 244 -5.50 -8.96 -18.73
N SER A 245 -4.24 -8.74 -18.39
CA SER A 245 -3.10 -9.45 -18.97
C SER A 245 -2.15 -9.92 -17.87
N ALA A 246 -1.35 -10.95 -18.17
CA ALA A 246 -0.39 -11.50 -17.23
C ALA A 246 0.77 -12.17 -17.95
N LYS A 247 1.94 -12.21 -17.31
CA LYS A 247 3.03 -13.13 -17.65
C LYS A 247 3.15 -14.12 -16.52
N ALA A 248 2.77 -15.37 -16.79
CA ALA A 248 2.70 -16.39 -15.76
C ALA A 248 2.95 -17.78 -16.31
N THR A 249 3.42 -18.66 -15.44
CA THR A 249 3.47 -20.11 -15.67
C THR A 249 2.54 -20.81 -14.70
N GLY A 250 1.64 -21.66 -15.21
CA GLY A 250 0.76 -22.47 -14.37
C GLY A 250 1.50 -23.67 -13.80
N ASN A 251 1.34 -23.93 -12.50
CA ASN A 251 2.03 -25.00 -11.76
C ASN A 251 1.14 -26.25 -11.56
N GLY A 252 0.04 -26.40 -12.31
CA GLY A 252 -0.83 -27.58 -12.27
C GLY A 252 -2.31 -27.26 -12.11
N TYR A 253 -3.02 -28.04 -11.27
CA TYR A 253 -4.49 -28.10 -11.24
C TYR A 253 -5.14 -26.73 -11.04
N ASN A 254 -6.01 -26.36 -11.98
CA ASN A 254 -6.85 -25.15 -11.99
C ASN A 254 -6.07 -23.82 -11.91
N SER A 255 -4.86 -23.77 -12.49
CA SER A 255 -4.09 -22.53 -12.61
C SER A 255 -4.91 -21.45 -13.33
N CYS A 256 -5.14 -20.32 -12.65
CA CYS A 256 -5.91 -19.20 -13.21
C CYS A 256 -5.68 -17.92 -12.42
N ILE A 257 -5.85 -16.80 -13.12
CA ILE A 257 -5.88 -15.46 -12.54
C ILE A 257 -7.32 -14.98 -12.63
N LYS A 258 -7.90 -14.57 -11.50
CA LYS A 258 -9.25 -14.02 -11.43
C LYS A 258 -9.19 -12.57 -11.00
N VAL A 259 -10.06 -11.75 -11.60
CA VAL A 259 -10.39 -10.40 -11.14
C VAL A 259 -11.82 -10.45 -10.62
N ASP A 260 -11.96 -10.41 -9.30
CA ASP A 260 -13.25 -10.23 -8.65
C ASP A 260 -13.56 -8.73 -8.62
N VAL A 261 -14.76 -8.34 -9.06
CA VAL A 261 -15.24 -6.95 -9.12
C VAL A 261 -16.36 -6.74 -8.09
N PHE A 262 -16.36 -5.61 -7.40
CA PHE A 262 -17.25 -5.32 -6.28
C PHE A 262 -17.97 -3.97 -6.41
N ASP A 263 -19.16 -3.88 -5.82
CA ASP A 263 -19.87 -2.63 -5.56
C ASP A 263 -19.30 -1.88 -4.34
N ALA A 264 -19.94 -0.76 -3.97
CA ALA A 264 -19.51 0.10 -2.85
C ALA A 264 -19.68 -0.58 -1.49
N GLU A 265 -20.62 -1.52 -1.38
CA GLU A 265 -20.89 -2.32 -0.19
C GLU A 265 -19.95 -3.53 -0.06
N GLY A 266 -19.08 -3.76 -1.06
CA GLY A 266 -18.13 -4.87 -1.09
C GLY A 266 -18.74 -6.20 -1.51
N LYS A 267 -19.96 -6.21 -2.04
CA LYS A 267 -20.57 -7.39 -2.64
C LYS A 267 -19.98 -7.61 -4.03
N LYS A 268 -19.65 -8.87 -4.31
CA LYS A 268 -19.08 -9.28 -5.59
C LYS A 268 -20.15 -9.26 -6.68
N LEU A 269 -19.87 -8.54 -7.75
CA LEU A 269 -20.75 -8.35 -8.91
C LEU A 269 -20.40 -9.31 -10.05
N MET A 270 -19.11 -9.47 -10.32
CA MET A 270 -18.63 -10.38 -11.37
C MET A 270 -17.23 -10.92 -11.06
N THR A 271 -16.82 -11.92 -11.84
CA THR A 271 -15.45 -12.41 -11.87
C THR A 271 -15.01 -12.56 -13.32
N ALA A 272 -13.96 -11.84 -13.73
CA ALA A 272 -13.25 -12.12 -14.98
C ALA A 272 -12.13 -13.14 -14.73
N VAL A 273 -11.90 -14.06 -15.65
CA VAL A 273 -10.93 -15.16 -15.49
C VAL A 273 -9.97 -15.20 -16.66
N LEU A 274 -8.66 -15.25 -16.38
CA LEU A 274 -7.60 -15.50 -17.34
C LEU A 274 -6.98 -16.88 -17.07
N ARG A 275 -7.05 -17.77 -18.06
CA ARG A 275 -6.44 -19.11 -18.03
C ARG A 275 -5.33 -19.30 -19.07
N ARG A 276 -5.26 -18.39 -20.04
CA ARG A 276 -4.24 -18.36 -21.11
C ARG A 276 -3.45 -17.08 -20.93
N TYR A 277 -2.19 -17.19 -20.54
CA TYR A 277 -1.37 -16.05 -20.14
C TYR A 277 -0.74 -15.33 -21.33
N ASP A 278 -0.77 -15.93 -22.52
CA ASP A 278 -0.37 -15.33 -23.79
C ASP A 278 -1.45 -14.39 -24.39
N GLN A 279 -2.61 -14.28 -23.74
CA GLN A 279 -3.75 -13.51 -24.23
C GLN A 279 -4.15 -12.40 -23.26
N THR A 280 -4.72 -11.33 -23.80
CA THR A 280 -5.41 -10.31 -23.00
C THR A 280 -6.89 -10.64 -22.95
N ASN A 281 -7.47 -10.67 -21.74
CA ASN A 281 -8.90 -10.82 -21.56
C ASN A 281 -9.54 -9.44 -21.38
N TYR A 282 -10.48 -9.10 -22.26
CA TYR A 282 -11.22 -7.84 -22.20
C TYR A 282 -12.61 -8.07 -21.60
N PHE A 283 -13.04 -7.18 -20.70
CA PHE A 283 -14.35 -7.26 -20.07
C PHE A 283 -14.88 -5.88 -19.68
N VAL A 284 -16.20 -5.78 -19.52
CA VAL A 284 -16.89 -4.58 -19.05
C VAL A 284 -17.53 -4.90 -17.69
N PRO A 285 -17.07 -4.28 -16.58
CA PRO A 285 -17.73 -4.34 -15.30
C PRO A 285 -19.19 -3.84 -15.34
N PRO A 286 -20.09 -4.35 -14.48
CA PRO A 286 -21.38 -3.72 -14.23
C PRO A 286 -21.23 -2.25 -13.81
N LYS A 287 -22.24 -1.44 -14.11
CA LYS A 287 -22.17 0.03 -13.93
C LYS A 287 -21.96 0.47 -12.49
N GLU A 288 -22.44 -0.34 -11.55
CA GLU A 288 -22.33 -0.15 -10.11
C GLU A 288 -20.96 -0.57 -9.54
N ALA A 289 -20.05 -1.10 -10.37
CA ALA A 289 -18.72 -1.51 -9.94
C ALA A 289 -17.85 -0.32 -9.55
N VAL A 290 -17.21 -0.40 -8.37
CA VAL A 290 -16.32 0.66 -7.87
C VAL A 290 -14.91 0.17 -7.53
N SER A 291 -14.72 -1.15 -7.41
CA SER A 291 -13.42 -1.72 -7.03
C SER A 291 -13.23 -3.14 -7.56
N ALA A 292 -11.99 -3.60 -7.56
CA ALA A 292 -11.62 -4.95 -7.94
C ALA A 292 -10.48 -5.51 -7.08
N SER A 293 -10.30 -6.83 -7.11
CA SER A 293 -9.23 -7.56 -6.39
C SER A 293 -8.83 -8.78 -7.20
N PHE A 294 -7.54 -9.11 -7.16
CA PHE A 294 -7.09 -10.39 -7.72
C PHE A 294 -7.34 -11.56 -6.79
N LEU A 295 -7.55 -12.72 -7.40
CA LEU A 295 -7.47 -14.04 -6.78
C LEU A 295 -6.75 -14.98 -7.75
N VAL A 296 -5.56 -15.42 -7.38
CA VAL A 296 -4.69 -16.20 -8.28
C VAL A 296 -4.40 -17.57 -7.69
N TYR A 297 -4.64 -18.60 -8.50
CA TYR A 297 -4.46 -20.00 -8.15
C TYR A 297 -3.31 -20.60 -8.96
N SER A 298 -2.40 -21.30 -8.27
CA SER A 298 -1.38 -22.19 -8.85
C SER A 298 -0.51 -21.56 -9.94
N CYS A 299 -0.10 -20.30 -9.79
CA CYS A 299 0.74 -19.61 -10.79
C CYS A 299 2.10 -19.20 -10.21
N MET A 300 3.13 -19.24 -11.06
CA MET A 300 4.31 -18.38 -10.96
C MET A 300 4.01 -17.10 -11.74
N LEU A 301 3.80 -15.98 -11.06
CA LEU A 301 3.49 -14.69 -11.69
C LEU A 301 4.76 -13.85 -11.85
N GLU A 302 5.15 -13.55 -13.09
CA GLU A 302 6.12 -12.51 -13.41
C GLU A 302 5.45 -11.14 -13.55
N GLU A 303 4.20 -11.13 -14.02
CA GLU A 303 3.42 -9.92 -14.23
C GLU A 303 1.92 -10.19 -14.15
N VAL A 304 1.14 -9.27 -13.57
CA VAL A 304 -0.32 -9.23 -13.69
C VAL A 304 -0.79 -7.78 -13.75
N ARG A 305 -1.54 -7.43 -14.79
CA ARG A 305 -1.97 -6.06 -15.06
C ARG A 305 -3.48 -6.01 -15.27
N LEU A 306 -4.10 -5.02 -14.65
CA LEU A 306 -5.44 -4.55 -14.99
C LEU A 306 -5.37 -3.10 -15.45
N VAL A 307 -5.89 -2.83 -16.64
CA VAL A 307 -5.87 -1.51 -17.28
C VAL A 307 -7.27 -1.14 -17.76
N ARG A 308 -7.70 0.11 -17.59
CA ARG A 308 -8.90 0.63 -18.27
C ARG A 308 -8.50 1.07 -19.68
N VAL A 309 -9.11 0.49 -20.71
CA VAL A 309 -8.72 0.69 -22.11
C VAL A 309 -9.73 1.47 -22.94
N GLY A 310 -10.85 1.90 -22.35
CA GLY A 310 -11.83 2.74 -23.02
C GLY A 310 -13.20 2.66 -22.36
N ASP A 311 -14.20 3.22 -23.03
CA ASP A 311 -15.60 3.12 -22.62
C ASP A 311 -16.19 1.74 -22.93
N GLU A 312 -17.46 1.50 -22.59
CA GLU A 312 -18.11 0.18 -22.71
C GLU A 312 -18.05 -0.37 -24.16
N ASN A 313 -18.21 0.51 -25.16
CA ASN A 313 -18.22 0.11 -26.57
C ASN A 313 -16.82 -0.21 -27.14
N ALA A 314 -15.75 0.10 -26.41
CA ALA A 314 -14.38 -0.16 -26.89
C ALA A 314 -14.11 -1.67 -27.03
N ILE A 315 -14.81 -2.51 -26.25
CA ILE A 315 -14.65 -3.98 -26.26
C ILE A 315 -14.86 -4.58 -27.66
N ASP A 316 -15.78 -4.05 -28.46
CA ASP A 316 -16.07 -4.55 -29.81
C ASP A 316 -14.87 -4.42 -30.77
N THR A 317 -14.00 -3.44 -30.51
CA THR A 317 -12.77 -3.23 -31.31
C THR A 317 -11.70 -4.26 -30.93
N PHE A 318 -11.69 -4.71 -29.67
CA PHE A 318 -10.73 -5.67 -29.16
C PHE A 318 -11.11 -7.12 -29.44
N LEU A 319 -12.42 -7.45 -29.44
CA LEU A 319 -12.90 -8.81 -29.71
C LEU A 319 -12.88 -9.18 -31.22
N LYS A 320 -12.72 -8.20 -32.12
CA LYS A 320 -12.64 -8.42 -33.57
C LYS A 320 -11.21 -8.70 -34.08
N LYS A 321 -10.20 -8.58 -33.21
CA LYS A 321 -8.78 -8.86 -33.51
C LYS A 321 -8.39 -10.22 -32.95
#